data_AF-A0A2V6UQ48-F1
#
_entry.id   AF-A0A2V6UQ48-F1
#
_cell.length_a   1.000
_cell.length_b   1.000
_cell.length_c   1.000
_cell.angle_alpha   90.00
_cell.angle_beta   90.00
_cell.angle_gamma   90.00
#
_symmetry.space_group_name_H-M   'P 1'
#
loop_
_entity.id
_entity.type
_entity.pdbx_description
1 polymer ?
#
loop_
_entity_poly.entity_id
_entity_poly.type
_entity_poly.pdbx_seq_one_letter_code
_entity_poly.pdbx_strand_id
1 'polypeptide(L)'
;MTEHRHATVRPVAEEAATGKVAKIFADIKATKGLDSVPNFWRVLATNPDHLEIVWTRLKAIMHPEATGRKSKLDPLTREMLALAVSATNGCAYCINSHTAAVRKLGLDAEGLGEVMAIVGLFNSTNAIADGYQVEPDVLPPLE
;
A
#
# COMPACT_ATOMS: atom_id res chain seq x y z
N MET A 1 33.58 -5.32 2.18
CA MET A 1 32.36 -4.58 2.57
C MET A 1 31.26 -5.03 1.63
N THR A 2 30.33 -5.85 2.10
CA THR A 2 29.17 -6.25 1.31
C THR A 2 28.26 -5.04 1.17
N GLU A 3 28.08 -4.57 -0.06
CA GLU A 3 27.10 -3.54 -0.42
C GLU A 3 25.75 -3.86 0.27
N HIS A 4 25.13 -2.87 0.93
CA HIS A 4 23.87 -3.10 1.63
C HIS A 4 22.78 -3.46 0.61
N ARG A 5 22.43 -4.74 0.55
CA ARG A 5 21.48 -5.27 -0.43
C ARG A 5 20.06 -4.92 -0.04
N HIS A 6 19.46 -3.95 -0.74
CA HIS A 6 18.09 -3.49 -0.50
C HIS A 6 16.99 -4.46 -0.98
N ALA A 7 17.30 -5.38 -1.91
CA ALA A 7 16.35 -6.32 -2.49
C ALA A 7 17.04 -7.57 -3.06
N THR A 8 16.27 -8.63 -3.33
CA THR A 8 16.77 -9.86 -3.95
C THR A 8 17.16 -9.69 -5.42
N VAL A 9 16.79 -8.58 -6.06
CA VAL A 9 17.26 -8.17 -7.39
C VAL A 9 17.83 -6.76 -7.32
N ARG A 10 18.69 -6.39 -8.27
CA ARG A 10 19.23 -5.03 -8.36
C ARG A 10 18.09 -4.07 -8.76
N PRO A 11 17.73 -3.08 -7.93
CA PRO A 11 16.72 -2.09 -8.31
C PRO A 11 17.19 -1.27 -9.50
N VAL A 12 16.27 -0.88 -10.38
CA VAL A 12 16.56 0.10 -11.44
C VAL A 12 16.75 1.46 -10.80
N ALA A 13 17.94 2.05 -11.00
CA ALA A 13 18.26 3.38 -10.49
C ALA A 13 17.38 4.43 -11.21
N GLU A 14 16.90 5.43 -10.47
CA GLU A 14 15.92 6.39 -11.00
C GLU A 14 16.52 7.24 -12.11
N GLU A 15 17.80 7.55 -11.97
CA GLU A 15 18.62 8.39 -12.86
C GLU A 15 19.01 7.63 -14.14
N ALA A 16 19.03 6.30 -14.06
CA ALA A 16 19.30 5.41 -15.18
C ALA A 16 18.02 4.95 -15.90
N ALA A 17 16.84 5.28 -15.38
CA ALA A 17 15.58 4.91 -15.99
C ALA A 17 15.39 5.64 -17.32
N THR A 18 15.01 4.91 -18.37
CA THR A 18 14.73 5.46 -19.70
C THR A 18 13.39 4.95 -20.23
N GLY A 19 12.89 5.55 -21.32
CA GLY A 19 11.70 5.08 -22.03
C GLY A 19 10.46 4.95 -21.14
N LYS A 20 9.85 3.76 -21.15
CA LYS A 20 8.62 3.44 -20.39
C LYS A 20 8.82 3.60 -18.87
N VAL A 21 9.94 3.11 -18.32
CA VAL A 21 10.21 3.12 -16.88
C VAL A 21 10.31 4.56 -16.37
N ALA A 22 11.03 5.43 -17.08
CA ALA A 22 11.17 6.84 -16.70
C ALA A 22 9.82 7.56 -16.63
N LYS A 23 8.93 7.31 -17.61
CA LYS A 23 7.58 7.88 -17.63
C LYS A 23 6.75 7.43 -16.42
N ILE A 24 6.79 6.14 -16.10
CA ILE A 24 6.06 5.60 -14.95
C ILE A 24 6.62 6.15 -13.63
N PHE A 25 7.95 6.24 -13.50
CA PHE A 25 8.59 6.84 -12.32
C PHE A 25 8.18 8.30 -12.11
N ALA A 26 8.15 9.10 -13.19
CA ALA A 26 7.66 10.47 -13.13
C ALA A 26 6.20 10.53 -12.67
N ASP A 27 5.33 9.65 -13.19
CA ASP A 27 3.91 9.61 -12.79
C ASP A 27 3.71 9.16 -11.33
N ILE A 28 4.52 8.21 -10.84
CA ILE A 28 4.53 7.80 -9.43
C ILE A 28 4.85 8.99 -8.53
N LYS A 29 5.93 9.73 -8.83
CA LYS A 29 6.34 10.90 -8.04
C LYS A 29 5.28 12.00 -8.04
N ALA A 30 4.76 12.33 -9.22
CA ALA A 30 3.71 13.34 -9.36
C ALA A 30 2.43 12.95 -8.60
N THR A 31 1.98 11.71 -8.75
CA THR A 31 0.72 11.22 -8.14
C THR A 31 0.82 11.13 -6.62
N LYS A 32 1.97 10.69 -6.08
CA LYS A 32 2.16 10.50 -4.64
C LYS A 32 2.80 11.70 -3.92
N GLY A 33 3.22 12.72 -4.69
CA GLY A 33 3.96 13.88 -4.18
C GLY A 33 5.24 13.45 -3.47
N LEU A 34 6.11 12.73 -4.17
CA LEU A 34 7.38 12.19 -3.66
C LEU A 34 8.57 12.79 -4.39
N ASP A 35 9.67 13.03 -3.67
CA ASP A 35 10.91 13.53 -4.24
C ASP A 35 11.71 12.45 -4.99
N SER A 36 11.65 11.22 -4.48
CA SER A 36 12.34 10.04 -5.03
C SER A 36 11.41 8.85 -5.16
N VAL A 37 11.67 7.96 -6.12
CA VAL A 37 10.90 6.74 -6.35
C VAL A 37 11.22 5.67 -5.28
N PRO A 38 10.24 5.20 -4.50
CA PRO A 38 10.45 4.16 -3.49
C PRO A 38 10.99 2.84 -4.05
N ASN A 39 11.75 2.10 -3.22
CA ASN A 39 12.42 0.87 -3.62
C ASN A 39 11.51 -0.18 -4.26
N PHE A 40 10.26 -0.33 -3.81
CA PHE A 40 9.31 -1.28 -4.41
C PHE A 40 9.11 -1.02 -5.91
N TRP A 41 8.92 0.23 -6.31
CA TRP A 41 8.75 0.62 -7.70
C TRP A 41 10.03 0.44 -8.52
N ARG A 42 11.19 0.76 -7.92
CA ARG A 42 12.50 0.53 -8.54
C ARG A 42 12.82 -0.94 -8.75
N VAL A 43 12.38 -1.80 -7.85
CA VAL A 43 12.50 -3.26 -7.99
C VAL A 43 11.54 -3.78 -9.05
N LEU A 44 10.26 -3.35 -9.05
CA LEU A 44 9.31 -3.74 -10.09
C LEU A 44 9.77 -3.34 -11.50
N ALA A 45 10.50 -2.23 -11.61
CA ALA A 45 11.05 -1.75 -12.88
C ALA A 45 12.03 -2.70 -13.57
N THR A 46 12.53 -3.75 -12.89
CA THR A 46 13.28 -4.82 -13.57
C THR A 46 12.42 -5.56 -14.60
N ASN A 47 11.09 -5.43 -14.52
CA ASN A 47 10.12 -5.84 -15.54
C ASN A 47 9.19 -4.65 -15.88
N PRO A 48 9.48 -3.87 -16.93
CA PRO A 48 8.75 -2.65 -17.26
C PRO A 48 7.24 -2.84 -17.50
N ASP A 49 6.83 -3.94 -18.13
CA ASP A 49 5.42 -4.21 -18.41
C ASP A 49 4.67 -4.55 -17.12
N HIS A 50 5.31 -5.29 -16.21
CA HIS A 50 4.71 -5.58 -14.91
C HIS A 50 4.62 -4.32 -14.03
N LEU A 51 5.65 -3.46 -14.05
CA LEU A 51 5.61 -2.16 -13.38
C LEU A 51 4.39 -1.34 -13.84
N GLU A 52 4.15 -1.27 -15.16
CA GLU A 52 3.01 -0.54 -15.75
C GLU A 52 1.67 -1.09 -15.27
N ILE A 53 1.51 -2.42 -15.29
CA ILE A 53 0.28 -3.10 -14.84
C ILE A 53 0.02 -2.80 -13.36
N VAL A 54 1.04 -2.95 -12.51
CA VAL A 54 0.89 -2.75 -11.06
C VAL A 54 0.61 -1.28 -10.75
N TRP A 55 1.35 -0.35 -11.35
CA TRP A 55 1.17 1.08 -11.10
C TRP A 55 -0.20 1.57 -11.57
N THR A 56 -0.63 1.19 -12.77
CA THR A 56 -1.94 1.60 -13.32
C THR A 56 -3.07 1.16 -12.40
N ARG A 57 -3.04 -0.11 -11.94
CA ARG A 57 -4.04 -0.63 -11.00
C ARG A 57 -3.98 0.07 -9.66
N LEU A 58 -2.78 0.28 -9.10
CA LEU A 58 -2.63 0.95 -7.81
C LEU A 58 -3.14 2.39 -7.87
N LYS A 59 -2.79 3.14 -8.92
CA LYS A 59 -3.24 4.53 -9.13
C LYS A 59 -4.77 4.60 -9.20
N ALA A 60 -5.42 3.75 -9.99
CA ALA A 60 -6.88 3.76 -10.14
C ALA A 60 -7.64 3.44 -8.83
N ILE A 61 -7.05 2.63 -7.94
CA ILE A 61 -7.67 2.20 -6.67
C ILE A 61 -7.34 3.16 -5.52
N MET A 62 -6.06 3.50 -5.34
CA MET A 62 -5.56 4.29 -4.20
C MET A 62 -5.54 5.79 -4.45
N HIS A 63 -5.50 6.21 -5.72
CA HIS A 63 -5.49 7.61 -6.15
C HIS A 63 -6.52 7.86 -7.27
N PRO A 64 -7.79 7.45 -7.11
CA PRO A 64 -8.80 7.60 -8.14
C PRO A 64 -9.02 9.05 -8.60
N GLU A 65 -8.73 10.02 -7.73
CA GLU A 65 -8.79 11.44 -8.08
C GLU A 65 -7.78 11.77 -9.20
N ALA A 66 -6.62 11.11 -9.21
CA ALA A 66 -5.61 11.22 -10.27
C ALA A 66 -6.01 10.52 -11.58
N THR A 67 -7.15 9.81 -11.59
CA THR A 67 -7.76 9.20 -12.77
C THR A 67 -9.14 9.79 -13.09
N GLY A 68 -9.50 10.94 -12.50
CA GLY A 68 -10.79 11.61 -12.72
C GLY A 68 -11.98 10.95 -12.03
N ARG A 69 -11.77 9.96 -11.17
CA ARG A 69 -12.83 9.27 -10.43
C ARG A 69 -12.97 9.84 -9.03
N LYS A 70 -14.19 10.20 -8.63
CA LYS A 70 -14.49 10.60 -7.25
C LYS A 70 -14.57 9.36 -6.36
N SER A 71 -13.77 9.31 -5.30
CA SER A 71 -13.86 8.26 -4.27
C SER A 71 -14.95 8.57 -3.25
N LYS A 72 -15.54 7.50 -2.69
CA LYS A 72 -16.39 7.56 -1.50
C LYS A 72 -15.57 7.51 -0.21
N LEU A 73 -14.36 6.93 -0.26
CA LEU A 73 -13.40 6.91 0.84
C LEU A 73 -12.36 8.01 0.63
N ASP A 74 -12.10 8.80 1.67
CA ASP A 74 -11.01 9.76 1.68
C ASP A 74 -9.63 9.05 1.63
N PRO A 75 -8.55 9.77 1.29
CA PRO A 75 -7.22 9.18 1.18
C PRO A 75 -6.70 8.52 2.47
N LEU A 76 -6.97 9.10 3.64
CA LEU A 76 -6.49 8.57 4.92
C LEU A 76 -7.15 7.22 5.20
N THR A 77 -8.47 7.12 5.00
CA THR A 77 -9.20 5.86 5.14
C THR A 77 -8.63 4.76 4.23
N ARG A 78 -8.33 5.07 2.96
CA ARG A 78 -7.72 4.08 2.04
C ARG A 78 -6.35 3.61 2.51
N GLU A 79 -5.50 4.52 2.99
CA GLU A 79 -4.17 4.17 3.50
C GLU A 79 -4.21 3.42 4.84
N MET A 80 -5.19 3.68 5.72
CA MET A 80 -5.42 2.89 6.92
C MET A 80 -5.83 1.45 6.60
N LEU A 81 -6.70 1.24 5.60
CA LEU A 81 -7.06 -0.11 5.13
C LEU A 81 -5.83 -0.85 4.57
N ALA A 82 -5.01 -0.16 3.76
CA ALA A 82 -3.78 -0.73 3.24
C ALA A 82 -2.77 -1.08 4.35
N LEU A 83 -2.65 -0.23 5.38
CA LEU A 83 -1.83 -0.49 6.56
C LEU A 83 -2.33 -1.69 7.36
N ALA A 84 -3.65 -1.78 7.60
CA ALA A 84 -4.26 -2.88 8.33
C ALA A 84 -3.98 -4.23 7.65
N VAL A 85 -4.23 -4.33 6.34
CA VAL A 85 -3.92 -5.53 5.55
C VAL A 85 -2.42 -5.85 5.58
N SER A 86 -1.57 -4.82 5.48
CA SER A 86 -0.11 -4.99 5.52
C SER A 86 0.38 -5.53 6.85
N ALA A 87 -0.20 -5.07 7.96
CA ALA A 87 0.12 -5.51 9.31
C ALA A 87 -0.31 -6.97 9.53
N THR A 88 -1.55 -7.32 9.16
CA THR A 88 -2.03 -8.71 9.23
C THR A 88 -1.18 -9.66 8.37
N ASN A 89 -0.74 -9.23 7.19
CA ASN A 89 0.11 -10.04 6.32
C ASN A 89 1.60 -10.03 6.70
N GLY A 90 2.01 -9.30 7.74
CA GLY A 90 3.40 -9.21 8.17
C GLY A 90 4.36 -8.59 7.13
N CYS A 91 3.88 -7.74 6.22
CA CYS A 91 4.72 -7.14 5.18
C CYS A 91 5.52 -5.94 5.72
N ALA A 92 6.75 -6.14 6.20
CA ALA A 92 7.58 -5.08 6.78
C ALA A 92 7.74 -3.83 5.89
N TYR A 93 7.98 -4.01 4.59
CA TYR A 93 8.07 -2.88 3.64
C TYR A 93 6.75 -2.11 3.56
N CYS A 94 5.64 -2.84 3.42
CA CYS A 94 4.31 -2.26 3.25
C CYS A 94 3.88 -1.52 4.53
N ILE A 95 4.11 -2.12 5.70
CA ILE A 95 3.83 -1.51 7.01
C ILE A 95 4.52 -0.15 7.12
N ASN A 96 5.82 -0.09 6.82
CA ASN A 96 6.58 1.18 6.88
C ASN A 96 6.07 2.20 5.85
N SER A 97 5.86 1.76 4.61
CA SER A 97 5.39 2.64 3.53
C SER A 97 4.01 3.24 3.83
N HIS A 98 3.06 2.41 4.27
CA HIS A 98 1.69 2.87 4.56
C HIS A 98 1.62 3.63 5.87
N THR A 99 2.44 3.31 6.88
CA THR A 99 2.58 4.12 8.09
C THR A 99 3.06 5.53 7.75
N ALA A 100 4.07 5.67 6.89
CA ALA A 100 4.54 6.98 6.43
C ALA A 100 3.43 7.76 5.70
N ALA A 101 2.61 7.05 4.89
CA ALA A 101 1.51 7.66 4.15
C ALA A 101 0.39 8.18 5.09
N VAL A 102 -0.09 7.36 6.04
CA VAL A 102 -1.14 7.81 6.99
C VAL A 102 -0.66 8.97 7.86
N ARG A 103 0.62 8.97 8.26
CA ARG A 103 1.21 10.08 9.01
C ARG A 103 1.28 11.38 8.19
N LYS A 104 1.66 11.28 6.91
CA LYS A 104 1.62 12.42 5.97
C LYS A 104 0.20 12.98 5.80
N LEU A 105 -0.81 12.12 5.94
CA LEU A 105 -2.23 12.48 5.86
C LEU A 105 -2.84 12.94 7.20
N GLY A 106 -2.03 13.07 8.25
CA GLY A 106 -2.44 13.66 9.53
C GLY A 106 -2.76 12.67 10.65
N LEU A 107 -2.59 11.36 10.45
CA LEU A 107 -2.73 10.39 11.54
C LEU A 107 -1.53 10.50 12.49
N ASP A 108 -1.79 10.79 13.76
CA ASP A 108 -0.76 10.87 14.79
C ASP A 108 -0.40 9.49 15.38
N ALA A 109 0.47 9.49 16.39
CA ALA A 109 0.93 8.26 17.02
C ALA A 109 -0.17 7.55 17.83
N GLU A 110 -1.08 8.29 18.45
CA GLU A 110 -2.19 7.72 19.21
C GLU A 110 -3.20 7.06 18.27
N GLY A 111 -3.60 7.76 17.20
CA GLY A 111 -4.44 7.21 16.14
C GLY A 111 -3.81 6.00 15.45
N LEU A 112 -2.49 5.99 15.24
CA LEU A 112 -1.79 4.79 14.76
C LEU A 112 -1.92 3.62 15.75
N GLY A 113 -1.82 3.90 17.05
CA GLY A 113 -2.06 2.93 18.13
C GLY A 113 -3.47 2.35 18.08
N GLU A 114 -4.50 3.18 17.86
CA GLU A 114 -5.88 2.74 17.70
C GLU A 114 -6.05 1.83 16.48
N VAL A 115 -5.46 2.18 15.34
CA VAL A 115 -5.48 1.32 14.13
C VAL A 115 -4.86 -0.04 14.44
N MET A 116 -3.72 -0.09 15.14
CA MET A 116 -3.08 -1.36 15.50
C MET A 116 -3.89 -2.16 16.54
N ALA A 117 -4.58 -1.50 17.47
CA ALA A 117 -5.48 -2.15 18.41
C ALA A 117 -6.67 -2.81 17.69
N ILE A 118 -7.27 -2.14 16.71
CA ILE A 118 -8.34 -2.68 15.87
C ILE A 118 -7.84 -3.89 15.08
N VAL A 119 -6.68 -3.79 14.43
CA VAL A 119 -6.07 -4.91 13.67
C VAL A 119 -5.83 -6.11 14.58
N GLY A 120 -5.25 -5.90 15.77
CA GLY A 120 -5.00 -6.96 16.73
C GLY A 120 -6.28 -7.65 17.21
N LEU A 121 -7.30 -6.86 17.54
CA LEU A 121 -8.62 -7.36 17.94
C LEU A 121 -9.23 -8.26 16.85
N PHE A 122 -9.34 -7.78 15.62
CA PHE A 122 -9.98 -8.54 14.54
C PHE A 122 -9.18 -9.76 14.11
N ASN A 123 -7.84 -9.71 14.08
CA ASN A 123 -7.05 -10.91 13.85
C ASN A 123 -7.32 -11.98 14.92
N SER A 124 -7.44 -11.59 16.19
CA SER A 124 -7.75 -12.50 17.30
C SER A 124 -9.18 -13.06 17.20
N THR A 125 -10.18 -12.22 17.00
CA THR A 125 -11.59 -12.66 16.99
C THR A 125 -11.93 -13.48 15.76
N ASN A 126 -11.33 -13.17 14.60
CA ASN A 126 -11.50 -13.97 13.39
C ASN A 126 -10.96 -15.38 13.61
N ALA A 127 -9.77 -15.52 14.21
CA ALA A 127 -9.21 -16.84 14.52
C ALA A 127 -10.08 -17.64 15.49
N ILE A 128 -10.75 -16.98 16.45
CA ILE A 128 -11.70 -17.63 17.36
C ILE A 128 -12.95 -18.10 16.61
N ALA A 129 -13.56 -17.24 15.80
CA ALA A 129 -14.76 -17.59 15.02
C ALA A 129 -14.48 -18.73 14.03
N ASP A 130 -13.37 -18.66 13.30
CA ASP A 130 -12.91 -19.71 12.41
C ASP A 130 -12.61 -21.00 13.18
N GLY A 131 -11.91 -20.91 14.32
CA GLY A 131 -11.60 -22.08 15.14
C GLY A 131 -12.84 -22.82 15.64
N TYR A 132 -13.91 -22.10 15.95
CA TYR A 132 -15.21 -22.67 16.33
C TYR A 132 -16.10 -23.04 15.13
N GLN A 133 -15.70 -22.73 13.90
CA GLN A 133 -16.48 -22.94 12.67
C GLN A 133 -17.89 -22.31 12.77
N VAL A 134 -17.95 -21.06 13.25
CA VAL A 134 -19.21 -20.34 13.44
C VAL A 134 -19.88 -20.05 12.09
N GLU A 135 -21.15 -20.44 11.95
CA GLU A 135 -21.97 -20.08 10.79
C GLU A 135 -22.56 -18.66 10.93
N PRO A 136 -22.59 -17.83 9.87
CA PRO A 136 -23.23 -16.52 9.93
C PRO A 136 -24.76 -16.62 10.04
N ASP A 137 -25.33 -15.97 11.05
CA ASP A 137 -26.78 -15.85 11.28
C ASP A 137 -27.31 -14.41 11.11
N VAL A 138 -26.41 -13.43 11.07
CA VAL A 138 -26.69 -12.03 10.74
C VAL A 138 -26.22 -11.74 9.31
N LEU A 139 -27.18 -11.57 8.38
CA LEU A 139 -26.91 -11.27 6.98
C LEU A 139 -27.36 -9.83 6.64
N PRO A 140 -26.57 -9.06 5.88
CA PRO A 140 -26.98 -7.73 5.44
C PRO A 140 -28.13 -7.81 4.41
N PRO A 141 -28.99 -6.77 4.32
CA PRO A 141 -29.93 -6.65 3.21
C PRO A 141 -29.17 -6.51 1.87
N LEU A 142 -29.79 -6.98 0.78
CA LEU A 142 -29.19 -6.97 -0.57
C LEU A 142 -29.50 -5.71 -1.38
N GLU A 143 -30.27 -4.78 -0.81
CA GLU A 143 -30.77 -3.57 -1.46
C GLU A 143 -29.92 -2.34 -1.15
#